data_AF-A0A5C9BS34-F1
#
_entry.id   AF-A0A5C9BS34-F1
#
_cell.length_a   1.000
_cell.length_b   1.000
_cell.length_c   1.000
_cell.angle_alpha   90.00
_cell.angle_beta   90.00
_cell.angle_gamma   90.00
#
_symmetry.space_group_name_H-M   'P 1'
#
loop_
_entity.id
_entity.type
_entity.pdbx_description
1 polymer ?
#
loop_
_entity_poly.entity_id
_entity_poly.type
_entity_poly.pdbx_seq_one_letter_code
_entity_poly.pdbx_strand_id
1 'polypeptide(L)'
;MPTKAPPHFSFTTLDGTVLGLSESRFDERQRRQRYRLKKGATYWDYAPLLDVVRRERGFGTYRFTGKSAAEWVADLRERKSPELDRFIQWYEALVGHFLEELAKRPRFPENIYSIELAKPPLTSSLPSLIRRVGLNRASAEQWVATLRAMISKGVKPEELDESGVLIRLESQFAGETLSQAQVIRLINLLHVTPKFVCESRFGFKTMAGWSECCQWVPAKDYKKRGLWGSKGDGSWYVIRYRHRALGWSVVRCRYIDLFTRRADWWWVLDERGKLIAQLPEGFDSPEDAIEYAEHKINQRFSSMGREHALAKWERYSLPGNDGYREILIQLDDWPGSYKPRHYRTRNVLVHVRTGIRETDDGRRVLFLDEIQSDWHADLHAVGKDDTSTQNKAPPPDAPLRKDWPLLALKLMLWWSQVQKLDGVAWSTAELQSARWRSFGPPEALYRSALPDAARSIAKALNLELAQTSMTVRSNTRWVELADDGWVVRNRSGVPITKPFRHRGQAEVLANLTGSFVKVNVPVLWLGDFPTIKAIPLYGVATEDFWLQPDSRSANVEEIRESRS
;
A
#
# COMPACT_ATOMS: atom_id res chain seq x y z
N MET A 1 39.72 -9.65 26.81
CA MET A 1 39.10 -8.34 26.50
C MET A 1 38.05 -8.07 27.55
N PRO A 2 38.03 -6.89 28.21
CA PRO A 2 37.05 -6.63 29.26
C PRO A 2 35.66 -6.67 28.64
N THR A 3 34.83 -7.57 29.16
CA THR A 3 33.42 -7.73 28.86
C THR A 3 32.72 -6.39 29.11
N LYS A 4 32.48 -5.62 28.03
CA LYS A 4 31.63 -4.43 28.10
C LYS A 4 30.31 -4.86 28.73
N ALA A 5 29.92 -4.24 29.83
CA ALA A 5 28.63 -4.49 30.46
C ALA A 5 27.51 -4.44 29.39
N PRO A 6 26.51 -5.33 29.44
CA PRO A 6 25.42 -5.31 28.47
C PRO A 6 24.74 -3.93 28.47
N PRO A 7 24.40 -3.36 27.30
CA PRO A 7 23.81 -2.04 27.25
C PRO A 7 22.44 -2.03 27.95
N HIS A 8 22.09 -0.91 28.56
CA HIS A 8 20.73 -0.72 29.08
C HIS A 8 19.74 -0.63 27.90
N PHE A 9 18.94 -1.68 27.68
CA PHE A 9 17.98 -1.76 26.59
C PHE A 9 16.78 -0.81 26.73
N SER A 10 16.63 -0.17 27.88
CA SER A 10 15.52 0.71 28.21
C SER A 10 15.98 2.03 28.79
N PHE A 11 15.25 3.09 28.49
CA PHE A 11 15.42 4.41 29.05
C PHE A 11 14.21 4.79 29.89
N THR A 12 14.39 5.02 31.19
CA THR A 12 13.28 5.46 32.05
C THR A 12 13.27 6.98 32.11
N THR A 13 12.25 7.63 31.56
CA THR A 13 12.03 9.07 31.62
C THR A 13 11.79 9.55 33.06
N LEU A 14 11.87 10.86 33.29
CA LEU A 14 11.63 11.50 34.60
C LEU A 14 10.20 11.26 35.11
N ASP A 15 9.23 11.10 34.21
CA ASP A 15 7.84 10.74 34.55
C ASP A 15 7.64 9.23 34.79
N GLY A 16 8.71 8.44 34.77
CA GLY A 16 8.67 6.99 34.98
C GLY A 16 8.30 6.17 33.75
N THR A 17 8.04 6.80 32.59
CA THR A 17 7.80 6.08 31.33
C THR A 17 9.05 5.32 30.88
N VAL A 18 8.89 4.05 30.51
CA VAL A 18 9.99 3.22 30.03
C VAL A 18 10.00 3.23 28.50
N LEU A 19 11.05 3.79 27.91
CA LEU A 19 11.29 3.84 26.47
C LEU A 19 12.28 2.76 26.03
N GLY A 20 12.23 2.43 24.74
CA GLY A 20 13.19 1.57 24.06
C GLY A 20 13.29 1.93 22.58
N LEU A 21 14.12 1.19 21.84
CA LEU A 21 14.23 1.32 20.38
C LEU A 21 13.65 0.08 19.67
N SER A 22 13.06 0.29 18.50
CA SER A 22 12.62 -0.78 17.60
C SER A 22 13.14 -0.55 16.19
N GLU A 23 13.80 -1.57 15.62
CA GLU A 23 14.24 -1.59 14.22
C GLU A 23 13.19 -2.22 13.28
N SER A 24 12.03 -2.60 13.78
CA SER A 24 11.03 -3.36 13.01
C SER A 24 10.53 -2.63 11.75
N ARG A 25 10.55 -1.28 11.72
CA ARG A 25 10.20 -0.46 10.54
C ARG A 25 11.41 0.12 9.83
N PHE A 26 12.63 -0.31 10.18
CA PHE A 26 13.86 0.24 9.64
C PHE A 26 13.87 0.27 8.12
N ASP A 27 13.65 -0.91 7.49
CA ASP A 27 13.69 -1.04 6.04
C ASP A 27 12.57 -0.21 5.39
N GLU A 28 11.37 -0.18 5.97
CA GLU A 28 10.24 0.61 5.45
C GLU A 28 10.52 2.13 5.53
N ARG A 29 11.02 2.62 6.67
CA ARG A 29 11.42 4.03 6.85
C ARG A 29 12.53 4.40 5.87
N GLN A 30 13.53 3.53 5.70
CA GLN A 30 14.63 3.78 4.77
C GLN A 30 14.12 3.90 3.32
N ARG A 31 13.21 3.02 2.90
CA ARG A 31 12.61 3.06 1.56
C ARG A 31 11.71 4.29 1.35
N ARG A 32 10.80 4.58 2.29
CA ARG A 32 9.90 5.76 2.24
C ARG A 32 10.67 7.08 2.20
N GLN A 33 11.70 7.22 3.03
CA GLN A 33 12.55 8.42 3.06
C GLN A 33 13.57 8.46 1.93
N ARG A 34 13.71 7.38 1.14
CA ARG A 34 14.79 7.17 0.15
C ARG A 34 16.17 7.44 0.77
N TYR A 35 16.30 7.09 2.04
CA TYR A 35 17.43 7.47 2.88
C TYR A 35 18.65 6.59 2.56
N ARG A 36 19.72 7.20 2.09
CA ARG A 36 20.96 6.51 1.71
C ARG A 36 21.96 6.59 2.86
N LEU A 37 22.42 5.43 3.32
CA LEU A 37 23.46 5.36 4.34
C LEU A 37 24.83 5.57 3.72
N LYS A 38 25.63 6.44 4.33
CA LYS A 38 27.02 6.72 3.91
C LYS A 38 27.93 5.53 4.23
N LYS A 39 29.06 5.43 3.51
CA LYS A 39 30.13 4.49 3.87
C LYS A 39 30.75 4.96 5.20
N GLY A 40 30.74 4.11 6.22
CA GLY A 40 31.18 4.49 7.58
C GLY A 40 30.11 5.22 8.41
N ALA A 41 28.83 4.90 8.20
CA ALA A 41 27.72 5.45 8.97
C ALA A 41 27.93 5.28 10.49
N THR A 42 27.67 6.36 11.22
CA THR A 42 27.71 6.46 12.68
C THR A 42 26.34 6.11 13.30
N TYR A 43 26.27 5.99 14.62
CA TYR A 43 25.00 5.73 15.31
C TYR A 43 23.91 6.78 15.02
N TRP A 44 24.25 8.05 14.78
CA TRP A 44 23.27 9.10 14.46
C TRP A 44 22.75 9.00 13.02
N ASP A 45 23.50 8.40 12.09
CA ASP A 45 23.03 8.18 10.73
C ASP A 45 21.84 7.19 10.68
N TYR A 46 21.72 6.32 11.69
CA TYR A 46 20.61 5.36 11.85
C TYR A 46 19.41 5.93 12.62
N ALA A 47 19.57 7.06 13.32
CA ALA A 47 18.53 7.62 14.19
C ALA A 47 17.19 7.92 13.49
N PRO A 48 17.14 8.37 12.22
CA PRO A 48 15.88 8.56 11.49
C PRO A 48 15.13 7.26 11.16
N LEU A 49 15.82 6.13 11.22
CA LEU A 49 15.33 4.80 10.81
C LEU A 49 14.91 3.93 12.01
N LEU A 50 15.34 4.28 13.23
CA LEU A 50 15.00 3.56 14.46
C LEU A 50 13.83 4.24 15.17
N ASP A 51 12.79 3.47 15.48
CA ASP A 51 11.63 3.98 16.20
C ASP A 51 11.85 4.00 17.71
N VAL A 52 11.35 5.05 18.37
CA VAL A 52 11.19 5.07 19.82
C VAL A 52 9.88 4.40 20.18
N VAL A 53 9.95 3.42 21.08
CA VAL A 53 8.81 2.66 21.57
C VAL A 53 8.67 2.85 23.07
N ARG A 54 7.44 2.75 23.58
CA ARG A 54 7.13 2.87 25.00
C ARG A 54 6.61 1.54 25.55
N ARG A 55 7.03 1.19 26.76
CA ARG A 55 6.48 0.09 27.55
C ARG A 55 5.56 0.69 28.60
N GLU A 56 4.30 0.31 28.54
CA GLU A 56 3.28 0.74 29.50
C GLU A 56 3.09 -0.34 30.56
N ARG A 57 2.90 0.06 31.82
CA ARG A 57 2.61 -0.87 32.91
C ARG A 57 1.33 -1.65 32.59
N GLY A 58 1.38 -2.97 32.79
CA GLY A 58 0.29 -3.90 32.54
C GLY A 58 0.22 -4.47 31.11
N PHE A 59 1.01 -3.94 30.15
CA PHE A 59 1.07 -4.47 28.79
C PHE A 59 2.28 -5.39 28.57
N GLY A 60 2.06 -6.54 27.93
CA GLY A 60 3.14 -7.48 27.58
C GLY A 60 3.99 -7.05 26.38
N THR A 61 3.51 -6.10 25.58
CA THR A 61 4.19 -5.60 24.36
C THR A 61 4.40 -4.10 24.41
N TYR A 62 5.41 -3.62 23.70
CA TYR A 62 5.65 -2.18 23.55
C TYR A 62 4.64 -1.54 22.59
N ARG A 63 4.44 -0.23 22.69
CA ARG A 63 3.66 0.58 21.75
C ARG A 63 4.57 1.57 21.03
N PHE A 64 4.33 1.83 19.75
CA PHE A 64 5.06 2.87 19.03
C PHE A 64 4.65 4.25 19.53
N THR A 65 5.63 5.14 19.67
CA THR A 65 5.36 6.56 19.98
C THR A 65 4.98 7.36 18.73
N GLY A 66 5.20 6.79 17.55
CA GLY A 66 5.08 7.48 16.25
C GLY A 66 6.35 8.23 15.83
N LYS A 67 7.39 8.27 16.67
CA LYS A 67 8.61 9.05 16.44
C LYS A 67 9.84 8.16 16.31
N SER A 68 10.75 8.55 15.44
CA SER A 68 12.12 8.02 15.38
C SER A 68 12.98 8.60 16.49
N ALA A 69 14.14 7.99 16.73
CA ALA A 69 15.12 8.53 17.67
C ALA A 69 15.57 9.94 17.26
N ALA A 70 15.71 10.22 15.96
CA ALA A 70 16.05 11.56 15.47
C ALA A 70 14.95 12.59 15.78
N GLU A 71 13.68 12.24 15.53
CA GLU A 71 12.53 13.10 15.84
C GLU A 71 12.40 13.33 17.35
N TRP A 72 12.59 12.29 18.15
CA TRP A 72 12.54 12.37 19.61
C TRP A 72 13.59 13.32 20.18
N VAL A 73 14.83 13.25 19.69
CA VAL A 73 15.90 14.17 20.09
C VAL A 73 15.60 15.60 19.66
N ALA A 74 15.02 15.80 18.48
CA ALA A 74 14.59 17.12 18.03
C ALA A 74 13.53 17.73 18.97
N ASP A 75 12.52 16.96 19.40
CA ASP A 75 11.52 17.42 20.36
C ASP A 75 12.13 17.77 21.73
N LEU A 76 13.04 16.94 22.25
CA LEU A 76 13.71 17.19 23.53
C LEU A 76 14.54 18.47 23.48
N ARG A 77 15.21 18.73 22.35
CA ARG A 77 15.95 19.97 22.09
C ARG A 77 15.02 21.18 22.05
N GLU A 78 13.94 21.09 21.27
CA GLU A 78 12.97 22.18 21.13
C GLU A 78 12.37 22.59 22.48
N ARG A 79 12.08 21.61 23.34
CA ARG A 79 11.51 21.83 24.68
C ARG A 79 12.54 22.17 25.76
N LYS A 80 13.83 22.19 25.42
CA LYS A 80 14.95 22.34 26.37
C LYS A 80 14.84 21.36 27.55
N SER A 81 14.48 20.11 27.27
CA SER A 81 14.27 19.10 28.31
C SER A 81 15.59 18.75 28.99
N PRO A 82 15.64 18.65 30.33
CA PRO A 82 16.82 18.19 31.06
C PRO A 82 17.17 16.73 30.74
N GLU A 83 16.29 15.99 30.07
CA GLU A 83 16.52 14.59 29.70
C GLU A 83 17.34 14.41 28.43
N LEU A 84 17.58 15.48 27.68
CA LEU A 84 18.22 15.43 26.37
C LEU A 84 19.58 14.72 26.41
N ASP A 85 20.46 15.15 27.30
CA ASP A 85 21.83 14.60 27.39
C ASP A 85 21.81 13.14 27.83
N ARG A 86 20.92 12.79 28.77
CA ARG A 86 20.74 11.42 29.25
C ARG A 86 20.23 10.51 28.13
N PHE A 87 19.30 11.00 27.31
CA PHE A 87 18.76 10.26 26.17
C PHE A 87 19.82 10.06 25.08
N ILE A 88 20.60 11.11 24.76
CA ILE A 88 21.72 11.05 23.81
C ILE A 88 22.71 9.98 24.26
N GLN A 89 23.20 10.04 25.50
CA GLN A 89 24.17 9.07 26.03
C GLN A 89 23.63 7.64 25.99
N TRP A 90 22.36 7.45 26.36
CA TRP A 90 21.70 6.15 26.28
C TRP A 90 21.60 5.62 24.84
N TYR A 91 21.16 6.47 23.91
CA TYR A 91 21.03 6.12 22.50
C TYR A 91 22.38 5.73 21.89
N GLU A 92 23.42 6.53 22.12
CA GLU A 92 24.77 6.28 21.60
C GLU A 92 25.36 4.99 22.16
N ALA A 93 25.19 4.72 23.45
CA ALA A 93 25.63 3.47 24.07
C ALA A 93 24.89 2.25 23.51
N LEU A 94 23.56 2.34 23.37
CA LEU A 94 22.72 1.25 22.88
C LEU A 94 22.97 0.94 21.40
N VAL A 95 22.94 1.96 20.53
CA VAL A 95 23.17 1.78 19.09
C VAL A 95 24.62 1.46 18.81
N GLY A 96 25.56 2.02 19.58
CA GLY A 96 26.97 1.66 19.51
C GLY A 96 27.23 0.18 19.75
N HIS A 97 26.44 -0.48 20.59
CA HIS A 97 26.51 -1.93 20.80
C HIS A 97 26.03 -2.74 19.58
N PHE A 98 25.05 -2.22 18.83
CA PHE A 98 24.47 -2.89 17.65
C PHE A 98 25.00 -2.38 16.31
N LEU A 99 26.01 -1.53 16.32
CA LEU A 99 26.47 -0.81 15.12
C LEU A 99 26.97 -1.77 14.02
N GLU A 100 27.65 -2.86 14.40
CA GLU A 100 28.15 -3.86 13.46
C GLU A 100 27.01 -4.61 12.75
N GLU A 101 25.92 -4.93 13.47
CA GLU A 101 24.74 -5.57 12.87
C GLU A 101 23.99 -4.61 11.95
N LEU A 102 23.82 -3.35 12.37
CA LEU A 102 23.21 -2.31 11.54
C LEU A 102 24.02 -2.05 10.26
N ALA A 103 25.35 -2.13 10.34
CA ALA A 103 26.23 -1.95 9.19
C ALA A 103 26.08 -3.03 8.10
N LYS A 104 25.50 -4.20 8.43
CA LYS A 104 25.20 -5.26 7.45
C LYS A 104 23.97 -4.92 6.59
N ARG A 105 23.14 -3.95 6.99
CA ARG A 105 21.93 -3.56 6.25
C ARG A 105 22.29 -2.94 4.90
N PRO A 106 21.40 -3.04 3.88
CA PRO A 106 21.62 -2.39 2.60
C PRO A 106 21.77 -0.88 2.74
N ARG A 107 22.84 -0.33 2.16
CA ARG A 107 23.08 1.13 2.16
C ARG A 107 22.11 1.89 1.26
N PHE A 108 21.70 1.25 0.17
CA PHE A 108 20.74 1.77 -0.78
C PHE A 108 19.41 1.05 -0.59
N PRO A 109 18.31 1.79 -0.32
CA PRO A 109 17.01 1.16 -0.20
C PRO A 109 16.50 0.66 -1.57
N GLU A 110 15.74 -0.43 -1.54
CA GLU A 110 14.90 -0.83 -2.68
C GLU A 110 13.91 0.29 -3.02
N ASN A 111 13.64 0.49 -4.30
CA ASN A 111 12.66 1.47 -4.77
C ASN A 111 11.23 0.89 -4.85
N ILE A 112 10.82 0.20 -3.79
CA ILE A 112 9.49 -0.38 -3.61
C ILE A 112 9.10 -0.16 -2.16
N TYR A 113 8.03 0.59 -1.92
CA TYR A 113 7.59 0.95 -0.57
C TYR A 113 6.08 1.17 -0.50
N SER A 114 5.52 1.14 0.70
CA SER A 114 4.09 1.37 0.92
C SER A 114 3.79 2.87 0.98
N ILE A 115 2.81 3.32 0.21
CA ILE A 115 2.29 4.69 0.19
C ILE A 115 0.81 4.71 0.59
N GLU A 116 0.39 5.77 1.26
CA GLU A 116 -1.00 5.94 1.64
C GLU A 116 -1.84 6.37 0.42
N LEU A 117 -2.81 5.55 0.04
CA LEU A 117 -3.72 5.82 -1.08
C LEU A 117 -4.76 6.86 -0.69
N ALA A 118 -5.29 6.74 0.53
CA ALA A 118 -6.30 7.62 1.08
C ALA A 118 -6.38 7.40 2.61
N LYS A 119 -7.04 8.33 3.32
CA LYS A 119 -7.27 8.24 4.76
C LYS A 119 -8.74 7.91 5.03
N PRO A 120 -9.10 6.63 5.25
CA PRO A 120 -10.47 6.29 5.62
C PRO A 120 -10.81 6.92 6.98
N PRO A 121 -12.03 7.41 7.19
CA PRO A 121 -12.43 8.03 8.45
C PRO A 121 -12.73 6.99 9.53
N LEU A 122 -11.76 6.13 9.82
CA LEU A 122 -11.87 5.06 10.82
C LEU A 122 -11.88 5.64 12.23
N THR A 123 -12.90 5.30 13.01
CA THR A 123 -13.03 5.73 14.39
C THR A 123 -13.65 4.63 15.25
N SER A 124 -13.32 4.60 16.54
CA SER A 124 -13.90 3.63 17.47
C SER A 124 -15.26 4.12 17.93
N SER A 125 -16.21 3.20 18.07
CA SER A 125 -17.54 3.51 18.62
C SER A 125 -17.54 3.62 20.15
N LEU A 126 -16.48 3.12 20.79
CA LEU A 126 -16.35 2.99 22.24
C LEU A 126 -16.47 4.35 22.98
N PRO A 127 -15.82 5.46 22.55
CA PRO A 127 -16.00 6.76 23.21
C PRO A 127 -17.47 7.22 23.24
N SER A 128 -18.18 7.11 22.11
CA SER A 128 -19.59 7.51 22.01
C SER A 128 -20.50 6.59 22.82
N LEU A 129 -20.17 5.31 22.92
CA LEU A 129 -20.90 4.37 23.77
C LEU A 129 -20.69 4.66 25.26
N ILE A 130 -19.45 4.97 25.69
CA ILE A 130 -19.14 5.34 27.08
C ILE A 130 -19.91 6.60 27.49
N ARG A 131 -19.98 7.62 26.61
CA ARG A 131 -20.76 8.84 26.88
C ARG A 131 -22.23 8.54 27.17
N ARG A 132 -22.81 7.55 26.51
CA ARG A 132 -24.23 7.15 26.66
C ARG A 132 -24.53 6.35 27.92
N VAL A 133 -23.52 5.85 28.65
CA VAL A 133 -23.73 5.09 29.89
C VAL A 133 -24.32 5.94 31.01
N GLY A 134 -24.16 7.28 30.97
CA GLY A 134 -24.67 8.20 31.99
C GLY A 134 -23.87 8.23 33.29
N LEU A 135 -22.76 7.48 33.36
CA LEU A 135 -21.83 7.50 34.49
C LEU A 135 -20.86 8.68 34.34
N ASN A 136 -20.95 9.68 35.22
CA ASN A 136 -20.13 10.89 35.12
C ASN A 136 -18.78 10.76 35.83
N ARG A 137 -18.77 10.15 37.02
CA ARG A 137 -17.58 9.95 37.87
C ARG A 137 -17.77 8.68 38.71
N ALA A 138 -16.77 7.81 38.72
CA ALA A 138 -16.82 6.52 39.40
C ALA A 138 -15.42 6.00 39.73
N SER A 139 -15.32 4.99 40.60
CA SER A 139 -14.05 4.32 40.87
C SER A 139 -13.56 3.55 39.64
N ALA A 140 -12.26 3.30 39.55
CA ALA A 140 -11.67 2.49 38.48
C ALA A 140 -12.32 1.11 38.37
N GLU A 141 -12.64 0.47 39.49
CA GLU A 141 -13.27 -0.85 39.56
C GLU A 141 -14.70 -0.81 39.02
N GLN A 142 -15.47 0.24 39.36
CA GLN A 142 -16.81 0.44 38.84
C GLN A 142 -16.78 0.70 37.32
N TRP A 143 -15.80 1.47 36.83
CA TRP A 143 -15.58 1.66 35.39
C TRP A 143 -15.25 0.34 34.68
N VAL A 144 -14.35 -0.48 35.24
CA VAL A 144 -14.01 -1.81 34.69
C VAL A 144 -15.25 -2.70 34.59
N ALA A 145 -16.04 -2.80 35.67
CA ALA A 145 -17.28 -3.59 35.68
C ALA A 145 -18.27 -3.10 34.62
N THR A 146 -18.43 -1.78 34.50
CA THR A 146 -19.31 -1.15 33.52
C THR A 146 -18.88 -1.42 32.09
N LEU A 147 -17.58 -1.27 31.78
CA LEU A 147 -17.03 -1.52 30.45
C LEU A 147 -17.16 -3.00 30.05
N ARG A 148 -16.90 -3.93 30.98
CA ARG A 148 -17.12 -5.37 30.75
C ARG A 148 -18.59 -5.68 30.49
N ALA A 149 -19.51 -5.03 31.21
CA ALA A 149 -20.95 -5.19 30.98
C ALA A 149 -21.39 -4.71 29.58
N MET A 150 -20.67 -3.76 28.96
CA MET A 150 -20.98 -3.29 27.60
C MET A 150 -20.76 -4.36 26.52
N ILE A 151 -20.01 -5.43 26.81
CA ILE A 151 -19.88 -6.58 25.89
C ILE A 151 -21.24 -7.21 25.61
N SER A 152 -22.07 -7.37 26.65
CA SER A 152 -23.44 -7.88 26.50
C SER A 152 -24.35 -6.94 25.68
N LYS A 153 -23.97 -5.67 25.56
CA LYS A 153 -24.69 -4.64 24.80
C LYS A 153 -24.14 -4.44 23.38
N GLY A 154 -23.28 -5.34 22.90
CA GLY A 154 -22.80 -5.37 21.52
C GLY A 154 -21.41 -4.78 21.27
N VAL A 155 -20.70 -4.30 22.31
CA VAL A 155 -19.28 -3.94 22.17
C VAL A 155 -18.45 -5.21 21.95
N LYS A 156 -17.54 -5.18 20.97
CA LYS A 156 -16.65 -6.32 20.71
C LYS A 156 -15.64 -6.44 21.86
N PRO A 157 -15.46 -7.62 22.47
CA PRO A 157 -14.44 -7.83 23.51
C PRO A 157 -13.05 -7.38 23.05
N GLU A 158 -12.69 -7.72 21.81
CA GLU A 158 -11.40 -7.36 21.20
C GLU A 158 -11.20 -5.84 21.09
N GLU A 159 -12.25 -5.03 20.90
CA GLU A 159 -12.15 -3.56 20.89
C GLU A 159 -11.75 -3.03 22.28
N LEU A 160 -12.33 -3.59 23.34
CA LEU A 160 -12.00 -3.23 24.72
C LEU A 160 -10.57 -3.65 25.08
N ASP A 161 -10.20 -4.88 24.74
CA ASP A 161 -8.86 -5.42 25.01
C ASP A 161 -7.79 -4.58 24.29
N GLU A 162 -7.97 -4.35 22.99
CA GLU A 162 -7.00 -3.61 22.19
C GLU A 162 -6.94 -2.12 22.55
N SER A 163 -8.04 -1.53 23.04
CA SER A 163 -8.01 -0.13 23.50
C SER A 163 -7.06 0.09 24.68
N GLY A 164 -6.79 -0.97 25.45
CA GLY A 164 -5.98 -0.94 26.65
C GLY A 164 -6.63 -0.20 27.83
N VAL A 165 -7.90 0.21 27.71
CA VAL A 165 -8.60 0.98 28.76
C VAL A 165 -8.71 0.17 30.05
N LEU A 166 -9.02 -1.12 29.97
CA LEU A 166 -9.17 -2.01 31.13
C LEU A 166 -7.84 -2.17 31.87
N ILE A 167 -6.77 -2.48 31.13
CA ILE A 167 -5.41 -2.64 31.69
C ILE A 167 -4.96 -1.37 32.41
N ARG A 168 -5.20 -0.18 31.82
CA ARG A 168 -4.81 1.09 32.45
C ARG A 168 -5.61 1.34 33.73
N LEU A 169 -6.92 1.12 33.71
CA LEU A 169 -7.77 1.26 34.90
C LEU A 169 -7.31 0.32 36.03
N GLU A 170 -7.02 -0.93 35.71
CA GLU A 170 -6.65 -1.96 36.71
C GLU A 170 -5.22 -1.83 37.23
N SER A 171 -4.27 -1.34 36.41
CA SER A 171 -2.84 -1.35 36.77
C SER A 171 -2.26 0.02 37.13
N GLN A 172 -2.82 1.11 36.60
CA GLN A 172 -2.30 2.47 36.77
C GLN A 172 -3.19 3.34 37.65
N PHE A 173 -4.51 3.10 37.64
CA PHE A 173 -5.49 3.93 38.34
C PHE A 173 -6.32 3.14 39.38
N ALA A 174 -5.80 2.00 39.86
CA ALA A 174 -6.49 1.18 40.86
C ALA A 174 -6.78 2.00 42.13
N GLY A 175 -8.02 1.95 42.62
CA GLY A 175 -8.48 2.75 43.76
C GLY A 175 -8.72 4.24 43.48
N GLU A 176 -8.46 4.73 42.26
CA GLU A 176 -8.72 6.13 41.90
C GLU A 176 -10.14 6.36 41.41
N THR A 177 -10.60 7.61 41.51
CA THR A 177 -11.91 8.05 41.02
C THR A 177 -11.76 8.89 39.76
N LEU A 178 -12.25 8.37 38.64
CA LEU A 178 -12.09 8.97 37.32
C LEU A 178 -13.42 9.51 36.80
N SER A 179 -13.34 10.67 36.15
CA SER A 179 -14.42 11.20 35.31
C SER A 179 -14.54 10.43 34.01
N GLN A 180 -15.72 10.48 33.39
CA GLN A 180 -15.98 9.90 32.07
C GLN A 180 -14.97 10.37 31.01
N ALA A 181 -14.63 11.67 31.02
CA ALA A 181 -13.66 12.24 30.08
C ALA A 181 -12.23 11.67 30.28
N GLN A 182 -11.82 11.41 31.52
CA GLN A 182 -10.54 10.78 31.81
C GLN A 182 -10.50 9.35 31.25
N VAL A 183 -11.56 8.56 31.47
CA VAL A 183 -11.65 7.19 30.95
C VAL A 183 -11.59 7.16 29.41
N ILE A 184 -12.28 8.08 28.73
CA ILE A 184 -12.23 8.18 27.27
C ILE A 184 -10.81 8.50 26.77
N ARG A 185 -10.03 9.31 27.51
CA ARG A 185 -8.63 9.62 27.17
C ARG A 185 -7.69 8.42 27.34
N LEU A 186 -8.08 7.41 28.13
CA LEU A 186 -7.32 6.16 28.28
C LEU A 186 -7.48 5.22 27.09
N ILE A 187 -8.39 5.47 26.14
CA ILE A 187 -8.58 4.65 24.95
C ILE A 187 -7.48 4.96 23.93
N ASN A 188 -6.66 3.97 23.61
CA ASN A 188 -5.67 4.07 22.55
C ASN A 188 -5.77 2.87 21.58
N LEU A 189 -6.20 3.15 20.36
CA LEU A 189 -6.38 2.16 19.29
C LEU A 189 -5.49 2.45 18.08
N LEU A 190 -4.49 3.34 18.20
CA LEU A 190 -3.64 3.73 17.06
C LEU A 190 -2.93 2.53 16.44
N HIS A 191 -2.46 1.58 17.24
CA HIS A 191 -1.76 0.37 16.77
C HIS A 191 -2.65 -0.63 16.02
N VAL A 192 -3.97 -0.59 16.22
CA VAL A 192 -4.96 -1.40 15.49
C VAL A 192 -5.73 -0.59 14.45
N THR A 193 -5.44 0.71 14.29
CA THR A 193 -6.08 1.54 13.26
C THR A 193 -5.33 1.35 11.94
N PRO A 194 -5.91 0.69 10.93
CA PRO A 194 -5.21 0.40 9.69
C PRO A 194 -5.07 1.62 8.81
N LYS A 195 -3.97 1.65 8.05
CA LYS A 195 -3.73 2.56 6.94
C LYS A 195 -4.22 1.92 5.64
N PHE A 196 -4.75 2.74 4.74
CA PHE A 196 -5.19 2.32 3.42
C PHE A 196 -4.11 2.63 2.39
N VAL A 197 -3.35 1.62 1.99
CA VAL A 197 -2.06 1.79 1.30
C VAL A 197 -1.98 0.96 0.02
N CYS A 198 -0.96 1.22 -0.80
CA CYS A 198 -0.53 0.30 -1.85
C CYS A 198 1.00 0.27 -1.92
N GLU A 199 1.55 -0.77 -2.55
CA GLU A 199 2.95 -0.75 -2.92
C GLU A 199 3.16 0.16 -4.12
N SER A 200 4.19 0.98 -4.03
CA SER A 200 4.54 1.96 -5.03
C SER A 200 6.04 1.94 -5.30
N ARG A 201 6.40 2.41 -6.48
CA ARG A 201 7.77 2.74 -6.85
C ARG A 201 7.86 4.23 -7.16
N PHE A 202 8.91 4.89 -6.70
CA PHE A 202 9.20 6.25 -7.13
C PHE A 202 9.86 6.20 -8.49
N GLY A 203 9.33 6.89 -9.48
CA GLY A 203 9.97 6.95 -10.78
C GLY A 203 9.40 8.05 -11.63
N PHE A 204 10.13 8.40 -12.67
CA PHE A 204 9.51 9.12 -13.76
C PHE A 204 8.83 8.08 -14.65
N LYS A 205 7.53 8.24 -14.90
CA LYS A 205 6.80 7.47 -15.91
C LYS A 205 6.16 8.47 -16.85
N THR A 206 6.48 8.38 -18.13
CA THR A 206 5.85 9.20 -19.15
C THR A 206 4.39 8.74 -19.30
N MET A 207 3.44 9.62 -18.99
CA MET A 207 2.01 9.36 -19.19
C MET A 207 1.62 9.48 -20.68
N ALA A 208 2.47 10.13 -21.47
CA ALA A 208 2.28 10.33 -22.89
C ALA A 208 3.18 9.36 -23.65
N GLY A 209 2.60 8.53 -24.52
CA GLY A 209 3.37 7.62 -25.34
C GLY A 209 4.09 8.31 -26.50
N TRP A 210 4.72 7.49 -27.34
CA TRP A 210 5.32 7.90 -28.60
C TRP A 210 4.23 8.01 -29.68
N SER A 211 4.28 9.05 -30.50
CA SER A 211 3.50 9.15 -31.73
C SER A 211 4.38 8.80 -32.92
N GLU A 212 3.93 7.87 -33.76
CA GLU A 212 4.57 7.65 -35.05
C GLU A 212 4.38 8.86 -35.95
N CYS A 213 5.44 9.24 -36.67
CA CYS A 213 5.43 10.32 -37.63
C CYS A 213 6.39 10.01 -38.79
N CYS A 214 6.44 10.89 -39.79
CA CYS A 214 7.43 10.80 -40.86
C CYS A 214 7.93 12.21 -41.18
N GLN A 215 9.06 12.61 -40.60
CA GLN A 215 9.64 13.94 -40.80
C GLN A 215 11.11 13.81 -41.21
N TRP A 216 11.45 14.33 -42.39
CA TRP A 216 12.82 14.42 -42.86
C TRP A 216 13.63 15.43 -42.04
N VAL A 217 14.86 15.07 -41.68
CA VAL A 217 15.84 16.02 -41.16
C VAL A 217 16.58 16.62 -42.36
N PRO A 218 16.63 17.96 -42.51
CA PRO A 218 17.41 18.58 -43.59
C PRO A 218 18.92 18.37 -43.40
N ALA A 219 19.68 18.15 -44.48
CA ALA A 219 21.14 17.97 -44.43
C ALA A 219 21.89 19.11 -43.73
N LYS A 220 21.37 20.34 -43.80
CA LYS A 220 21.91 21.52 -43.09
C LYS A 220 21.84 21.40 -41.56
N ASP A 221 20.99 20.52 -41.03
CA ASP A 221 20.76 20.34 -39.61
C ASP A 221 21.49 19.11 -39.03
N TYR A 222 22.08 18.24 -39.87
CA TYR A 222 22.76 17.02 -39.42
C TYR A 222 23.82 17.34 -38.37
N LYS A 223 24.79 18.19 -38.73
CA LYS A 223 25.88 18.62 -37.85
C LYS A 223 25.38 19.32 -36.57
N LYS A 224 24.33 20.15 -36.68
CA LYS A 224 23.73 20.85 -35.53
C LYS A 224 23.13 19.87 -34.52
N ARG A 225 22.58 18.76 -35.02
CA ARG A 225 21.97 17.69 -34.22
C ARG A 225 22.97 16.62 -33.79
N GLY A 226 24.25 16.72 -34.17
CA GLY A 226 25.27 15.71 -33.88
C GLY A 226 25.18 14.45 -34.75
N LEU A 227 24.45 14.52 -35.86
CA LEU A 227 24.31 13.44 -36.85
C LEU A 227 25.47 13.49 -37.85
N TRP A 228 25.77 12.36 -38.48
CA TRP A 228 26.85 12.23 -39.45
C TRP A 228 26.40 12.54 -40.88
N GLY A 229 27.37 12.88 -41.73
CA GLY A 229 27.14 13.08 -43.16
C GLY A 229 27.11 14.54 -43.64
N SER A 230 27.20 14.71 -44.96
CA SER A 230 27.32 15.98 -45.69
C SER A 230 26.39 16.03 -46.91
N LYS A 231 26.26 17.17 -47.59
CA LYS A 231 25.47 17.22 -48.83
C LYS A 231 26.14 16.36 -49.91
N GLY A 232 25.49 15.27 -50.33
CA GLY A 232 25.90 14.44 -51.48
C GLY A 232 26.47 13.07 -51.13
N ASP A 233 26.52 12.69 -49.86
CA ASP A 233 27.05 11.40 -49.39
C ASP A 233 25.99 10.28 -49.32
N GLY A 234 24.76 10.53 -49.78
CA GLY A 234 23.64 9.59 -49.72
C GLY A 234 23.01 9.41 -48.34
N SER A 235 23.49 10.11 -47.31
CA SER A 235 22.99 10.04 -45.94
C SER A 235 21.62 10.66 -45.79
N TRP A 236 20.69 9.93 -45.17
CA TRP A 236 19.41 10.49 -44.79
C TRP A 236 18.93 10.07 -43.41
N TYR A 237 18.12 10.96 -42.84
CA TYR A 237 17.59 10.83 -41.49
C TYR A 237 16.11 11.20 -41.50
N VAL A 238 15.27 10.28 -41.04
CA VAL A 238 13.82 10.48 -40.90
C VAL A 238 13.42 10.24 -39.45
N ILE A 239 12.85 11.26 -38.81
CA ILE A 239 12.20 11.11 -37.51
C ILE A 239 10.94 10.28 -37.72
N ARG A 240 10.89 9.14 -37.04
CA ARG A 240 9.77 8.18 -37.12
C ARG A 240 8.93 8.13 -35.87
N TYR A 241 9.47 8.52 -34.72
CA TYR A 241 8.71 8.62 -33.49
C TYR A 241 9.04 9.91 -32.76
N ARG A 242 8.02 10.53 -32.18
CA ARG A 242 8.17 11.70 -31.33
C ARG A 242 7.42 11.49 -30.02
N HIS A 243 8.08 11.80 -28.91
CA HIS A 243 7.46 11.73 -27.60
C HIS A 243 6.45 12.88 -27.44
N ARG A 244 5.17 12.54 -27.26
CA ARG A 244 4.04 13.50 -27.31
C ARG A 244 4.18 14.68 -26.34
N ALA A 245 4.78 14.44 -25.17
CA ALA A 245 4.90 15.47 -24.12
C ALA A 245 6.31 16.04 -23.93
N LEU A 246 7.36 15.36 -24.42
CA LEU A 246 8.75 15.68 -24.02
C LEU A 246 9.62 16.11 -25.20
N GLY A 247 9.13 15.98 -26.44
CA GLY A 247 9.86 16.43 -27.63
C GLY A 247 11.02 15.53 -28.07
N TRP A 248 11.35 14.48 -27.31
CA TRP A 248 12.31 13.45 -27.69
C TRP A 248 11.91 12.77 -28.99
N SER A 249 12.89 12.37 -29.79
CA SER A 249 12.62 11.83 -31.13
C SER A 249 13.49 10.61 -31.41
N VAL A 250 12.91 9.60 -32.07
CA VAL A 250 13.66 8.45 -32.60
C VAL A 250 13.75 8.59 -34.11
N VAL A 251 14.99 8.51 -34.60
CA VAL A 251 15.36 8.77 -35.98
C VAL A 251 15.83 7.48 -36.62
N ARG A 252 15.26 7.14 -37.77
CA ARG A 252 15.80 6.14 -38.68
C ARG A 252 16.84 6.81 -39.57
N CYS A 253 17.99 6.20 -39.70
CA CYS A 253 19.07 6.69 -40.54
C CYS A 253 19.58 5.62 -41.49
N ARG A 254 20.03 6.09 -42.64
CA ARG A 254 20.75 5.32 -43.64
C ARG A 254 22.05 6.03 -43.97
N TYR A 255 23.14 5.28 -43.90
CA TYR A 255 24.47 5.68 -44.34
C TYR A 255 25.03 4.54 -45.18
N ILE A 256 25.61 4.86 -46.33
CA ILE A 256 26.21 3.87 -47.22
C ILE A 256 27.67 4.26 -47.41
N ASP A 257 28.60 3.44 -46.90
CA ASP A 257 30.00 3.50 -47.28
C ASP A 257 30.49 2.12 -47.78
N LEU A 258 31.75 2.04 -48.22
CA LEU A 258 32.35 0.82 -48.77
C LEU A 258 32.59 -0.29 -47.72
N PHE A 259 32.41 -0.01 -46.43
CA PHE A 259 32.80 -0.87 -45.32
C PHE A 259 31.64 -1.23 -44.36
N THR A 260 30.50 -0.54 -44.48
CA THR A 260 29.32 -0.74 -43.64
C THR A 260 28.46 -1.89 -44.18
N ARG A 261 28.44 -3.00 -43.45
CA ARG A 261 27.56 -4.16 -43.74
C ARG A 261 26.07 -3.88 -43.50
N ARG A 262 25.75 -2.75 -42.87
CA ARG A 262 24.43 -2.42 -42.33
C ARG A 262 23.92 -1.13 -42.97
N ALA A 263 22.82 -1.24 -43.72
CA ALA A 263 22.25 -0.10 -44.45
C ALA A 263 21.43 0.85 -43.56
N ASP A 264 20.73 0.36 -42.54
CA ASP A 264 19.83 1.16 -41.71
C ASP A 264 20.01 0.91 -40.20
N TRP A 265 19.93 1.98 -39.39
CA TRP A 265 19.89 1.90 -37.93
C TRP A 265 19.04 3.02 -37.31
N TRP A 266 18.90 2.98 -35.99
CA TRP A 266 18.06 3.89 -35.22
C TRP A 266 18.87 4.67 -34.19
N TRP A 267 18.54 5.94 -34.01
CA TRP A 267 19.19 6.85 -33.07
C TRP A 267 18.16 7.65 -32.27
N VAL A 268 18.56 8.08 -31.07
CA VAL A 268 17.72 8.89 -30.19
C VAL A 268 18.21 10.33 -30.16
N LEU A 269 17.27 11.26 -30.30
CA LEU A 269 17.47 12.69 -30.10
C LEU A 269 16.75 13.14 -28.83
N ASP A 270 17.40 14.00 -28.05
CA ASP A 270 16.85 14.62 -26.84
C ASP A 270 15.71 15.62 -27.14
N GLU A 271 15.19 16.28 -26.11
CA GLU A 271 14.13 17.29 -26.23
C GLU A 271 14.52 18.51 -27.11
N ARG A 272 15.82 18.73 -27.32
CA ARG A 272 16.38 19.80 -28.16
C ARG A 272 16.67 19.32 -29.59
N GLY A 273 16.42 18.04 -29.88
CA GLY A 273 16.70 17.42 -31.16
C GLY A 273 18.17 17.09 -31.37
N LYS A 274 18.98 16.98 -30.31
CA LYS A 274 20.41 16.65 -30.38
C LYS A 274 20.65 15.18 -30.03
N LEU A 275 21.61 14.56 -30.72
CA LEU A 275 22.05 13.20 -30.46
C LEU A 275 22.56 13.08 -29.03
N ILE A 276 22.02 12.11 -28.29
CA ILE A 276 22.46 11.79 -26.94
C ILE A 276 23.66 10.86 -26.96
N ALA A 277 24.41 10.79 -25.86
CA ALA A 277 25.57 9.90 -25.75
C ALA A 277 25.13 8.42 -25.80
N GLN A 278 25.24 7.82 -26.97
CA GLN A 278 24.85 6.44 -27.32
C GLN A 278 25.93 5.80 -28.20
N LEU A 279 25.82 4.49 -28.47
CA LEU A 279 26.76 3.79 -29.35
C LEU A 279 26.72 4.36 -30.78
N PRO A 280 27.87 4.55 -31.45
CA PRO A 280 27.90 5.10 -32.80
C PRO A 280 27.17 4.22 -33.82
N GLU A 281 27.11 2.90 -33.60
CA GLU A 281 26.40 1.96 -34.46
C GLU A 281 24.87 2.04 -34.35
N GLY A 282 24.35 2.79 -33.36
CA GLY A 282 22.91 2.92 -33.11
C GLY A 282 22.21 1.62 -32.70
N PHE A 283 20.88 1.61 -32.82
CA PHE A 283 20.02 0.49 -32.42
C PHE A 283 19.49 -0.28 -33.64
N ASP A 284 19.30 -1.59 -33.49
CA ASP A 284 18.75 -2.52 -34.50
C ASP A 284 17.28 -2.30 -34.82
N SER A 285 16.49 -1.96 -33.80
CA SER A 285 15.06 -1.72 -33.94
C SER A 285 14.66 -0.32 -33.43
N PRO A 286 13.50 0.19 -33.86
CA PRO A 286 12.92 1.38 -33.23
C PRO A 286 12.56 1.14 -31.76
N GLU A 287 12.37 -0.11 -31.35
CA GLU A 287 11.91 -0.50 -30.02
C GLU A 287 13.05 -0.32 -29.02
N ASP A 288 14.23 -0.84 -29.36
CA ASP A 288 15.44 -0.67 -28.56
C ASP A 288 15.78 0.82 -28.42
N ALA A 289 15.61 1.59 -29.50
CA ALA A 289 15.81 3.04 -29.46
C ALA A 289 14.76 3.75 -28.59
N ILE A 290 13.49 3.33 -28.63
CA ILE A 290 12.43 3.86 -27.76
C ILE A 290 12.68 3.48 -26.30
N GLU A 291 13.02 2.23 -26.00
CA GLU A 291 13.32 1.76 -24.66
C GLU A 291 14.53 2.49 -24.09
N TYR A 292 15.58 2.65 -24.90
CA TYR A 292 16.75 3.44 -24.53
C TYR A 292 16.39 4.91 -24.29
N ALA A 293 15.56 5.50 -25.15
CA ALA A 293 15.07 6.86 -24.96
C ALA A 293 14.28 6.99 -23.65
N GLU A 294 13.37 6.06 -23.35
CA GLU A 294 12.62 6.02 -22.09
C GLU A 294 13.53 5.84 -20.89
N HIS A 295 14.54 4.97 -20.97
CA HIS A 295 15.56 4.82 -19.94
C HIS A 295 16.30 6.15 -19.68
N LYS A 296 16.69 6.86 -20.74
CA LYS A 296 17.41 8.15 -20.64
C LYS A 296 16.52 9.28 -20.16
N ILE A 297 15.26 9.32 -20.60
CA ILE A 297 14.22 10.20 -20.08
C ILE A 297 14.06 9.96 -18.57
N ASN A 298 13.95 8.69 -18.14
CA ASN A 298 13.81 8.35 -16.73
C ASN A 298 15.03 8.74 -15.90
N GLN A 299 16.25 8.58 -16.43
CA GLN A 299 17.47 9.08 -15.80
C GLN A 299 17.45 10.61 -15.65
N ARG A 300 17.11 11.32 -16.74
CA ARG A 300 17.17 12.79 -16.80
C ARG A 300 16.10 13.47 -15.94
N PHE A 301 14.89 12.91 -15.92
CA PHE A 301 13.74 13.45 -15.18
C PHE A 301 13.49 12.72 -13.86
N SER A 302 14.46 11.95 -13.35
CA SER A 302 14.33 11.22 -12.09
C SER A 302 13.95 12.14 -10.91
N SER A 303 14.45 13.38 -10.89
CA SER A 303 14.08 14.40 -9.89
C SER A 303 12.62 14.84 -9.96
N MET A 304 11.99 14.72 -11.12
CA MET A 304 10.56 15.02 -11.37
C MET A 304 9.69 13.77 -11.25
N GLY A 305 10.25 12.66 -10.76
CA GLY A 305 9.53 11.42 -10.55
C GLY A 305 8.32 11.60 -9.62
N ARG A 306 7.35 10.71 -9.77
CA ARG A 306 6.19 10.60 -8.89
C ARG A 306 6.08 9.17 -8.38
N GLU A 307 5.22 8.99 -7.40
CA GLU A 307 4.89 7.67 -6.89
C GLU A 307 3.96 6.97 -7.87
N HIS A 308 4.28 5.73 -8.20
CA HIS A 308 3.51 4.89 -9.10
C HIS A 308 3.11 3.61 -8.40
N ALA A 309 1.80 3.45 -8.16
CA ALA A 309 1.22 2.21 -7.65
C ALA A 309 1.63 1.02 -8.54
N LEU A 310 2.03 -0.06 -7.89
CA LEU A 310 2.40 -1.31 -8.54
C LEU A 310 1.16 -2.19 -8.73
N ALA A 311 1.16 -2.92 -9.84
CA ALA A 311 0.13 -3.91 -10.20
C ALA A 311 0.82 -5.26 -10.42
N LYS A 312 1.30 -5.88 -9.34
CA LYS A 312 2.15 -7.07 -9.37
C LYS A 312 1.36 -8.34 -9.76
N TRP A 313 0.11 -8.40 -9.36
CA TRP A 313 -0.78 -9.55 -9.40
C TRP A 313 -1.91 -9.42 -10.41
N GLU A 314 -1.85 -8.41 -11.29
CA GLU A 314 -2.91 -8.13 -12.27
C GLU A 314 -3.26 -9.32 -13.17
N ARG A 315 -2.26 -10.13 -13.54
CA ARG A 315 -2.44 -11.36 -14.32
C ARG A 315 -3.40 -12.37 -13.69
N TYR A 316 -3.64 -12.25 -12.39
CA TYR A 316 -4.56 -13.11 -11.66
C TYR A 316 -5.96 -12.50 -11.54
N SER A 317 -6.19 -11.24 -11.93
CA SER A 317 -7.51 -10.62 -11.93
C SER A 317 -8.37 -11.12 -13.09
N LEU A 318 -9.69 -10.94 -12.99
CA LEU A 318 -10.56 -11.16 -14.14
C LEU A 318 -10.19 -10.14 -15.24
N PRO A 319 -10.09 -10.57 -16.51
CA PRO A 319 -9.77 -9.67 -17.61
C PRO A 319 -10.87 -8.62 -17.86
N GLY A 320 -10.48 -7.48 -18.45
CA GLY A 320 -11.41 -6.43 -18.85
C GLY A 320 -11.91 -5.52 -17.72
N ASN A 321 -11.17 -5.42 -16.62
CA ASN A 321 -11.39 -4.38 -15.63
C ASN A 321 -10.80 -3.04 -16.11
N ASP A 322 -11.39 -1.93 -15.68
CA ASP A 322 -10.77 -0.61 -15.79
C ASP A 322 -10.09 -0.25 -14.46
N GLY A 323 -8.92 0.35 -14.54
CA GLY A 323 -8.20 0.86 -13.37
C GLY A 323 -7.89 -0.20 -12.31
N TYR A 324 -7.35 -1.37 -12.70
CA TYR A 324 -6.89 -2.41 -11.75
C TYR A 324 -5.96 -1.82 -10.67
N ARG A 325 -6.20 -2.20 -9.42
CA ARG A 325 -5.43 -1.78 -8.24
C ARG A 325 -5.25 -2.92 -7.24
N GLU A 326 -4.10 -2.87 -6.58
CA GLU A 326 -3.78 -3.66 -5.39
C GLU A 326 -3.81 -2.74 -4.18
N ILE A 327 -4.78 -2.97 -3.31
CA ILE A 327 -5.01 -2.19 -2.10
C ILE A 327 -4.63 -3.04 -0.90
N LEU A 328 -3.89 -2.45 0.04
CA LEU A 328 -3.46 -3.09 1.27
C LEU A 328 -4.06 -2.34 2.46
N ILE A 329 -4.59 -3.10 3.42
CA ILE A 329 -5.03 -2.61 4.72
C ILE A 329 -3.91 -2.95 5.70
N GLN A 330 -3.11 -1.94 6.07
CA GLN A 330 -1.84 -2.13 6.79
C GLN A 330 -1.92 -1.66 8.24
N LEU A 331 -1.47 -2.50 9.18
CA LEU A 331 -1.28 -2.16 10.59
C LEU A 331 0.18 -1.78 10.88
N ASP A 332 0.56 -0.60 10.38
CA ASP A 332 1.95 -0.12 10.44
C ASP A 332 2.46 0.00 11.89
N ASP A 333 1.58 0.38 12.83
CA ASP A 333 1.87 0.56 14.25
C ASP A 333 1.66 -0.71 15.11
N TRP A 334 1.39 -1.87 14.50
CA TRP A 334 1.31 -3.13 15.25
C TRP A 334 2.69 -3.53 15.81
N PRO A 335 2.82 -3.89 17.10
CA PRO A 335 4.12 -4.21 17.72
C PRO A 335 4.80 -5.45 17.13
N GLY A 336 4.02 -6.44 16.70
CA GLY A 336 4.52 -7.61 15.98
C GLY A 336 4.99 -7.25 14.58
N SER A 337 5.96 -8.00 14.05
CA SER A 337 6.45 -7.84 12.69
C SER A 337 6.07 -9.05 11.83
N TYR A 338 4.91 -8.98 11.20
CA TYR A 338 4.45 -9.96 10.22
C TYR A 338 4.92 -9.58 8.80
N LYS A 339 5.47 -10.56 8.07
CA LYS A 339 5.91 -10.39 6.67
C LYS A 339 5.03 -11.27 5.76
N PRO A 340 4.09 -10.69 4.99
CA PRO A 340 3.20 -11.46 4.12
C PRO A 340 3.97 -12.12 2.96
N ARG A 341 3.36 -13.12 2.33
CA ARG A 341 3.97 -13.86 1.22
C ARG A 341 3.88 -13.07 -0.09
N HIS A 342 2.83 -12.27 -0.26
CA HIS A 342 2.52 -11.60 -1.53
C HIS A 342 3.19 -10.22 -1.69
N TYR A 343 3.45 -9.52 -0.59
CA TYR A 343 3.88 -8.11 -0.57
C TYR A 343 5.15 -7.92 0.27
N ARG A 344 5.93 -6.88 -0.04
CA ARG A 344 7.10 -6.47 0.75
C ARG A 344 6.71 -5.62 1.97
N THR A 345 5.50 -5.07 1.96
CA THR A 345 4.92 -4.29 3.05
C THR A 345 4.64 -5.18 4.25
N ARG A 346 5.17 -4.81 5.43
CA ARG A 346 4.93 -5.53 6.69
C ARG A 346 3.52 -5.27 7.24
N ASN A 347 3.04 -6.19 8.08
CA ASN A 347 1.79 -6.06 8.84
C ASN A 347 0.59 -5.74 7.94
N VAL A 348 0.56 -6.30 6.73
CA VAL A 348 -0.64 -6.26 5.88
C VAL A 348 -1.68 -7.17 6.51
N LEU A 349 -2.75 -6.57 7.03
CA LEU A 349 -3.88 -7.28 7.60
C LEU A 349 -4.70 -7.93 6.49
N VAL A 350 -4.98 -7.18 5.42
CA VAL A 350 -5.76 -7.63 4.27
C VAL A 350 -5.16 -7.06 3.01
N HIS A 351 -5.11 -7.85 1.95
CA HIS A 351 -4.91 -7.35 0.60
C HIS A 351 -6.17 -7.55 -0.25
N VAL A 352 -6.44 -6.56 -1.09
CA VAL A 352 -7.58 -6.53 -1.99
C VAL A 352 -7.10 -6.25 -3.40
N ARG A 353 -7.50 -7.10 -4.34
CA ARG A 353 -7.31 -6.88 -5.77
C ARG A 353 -8.65 -6.42 -6.33
N THR A 354 -8.66 -5.30 -7.01
CA THR A 354 -9.91 -4.67 -7.45
C THR A 354 -9.76 -3.93 -8.76
N GLY A 355 -10.86 -3.76 -9.48
CA GLY A 355 -10.99 -2.86 -10.60
C GLY A 355 -12.43 -2.41 -10.77
N ILE A 356 -12.64 -1.45 -11.67
CA ILE A 356 -13.98 -0.96 -12.01
C ILE A 356 -14.56 -1.85 -13.10
N ARG A 357 -15.83 -2.24 -12.93
CA ARG A 357 -16.59 -3.00 -13.91
C ARG A 357 -17.95 -2.37 -14.15
N GLU A 358 -18.40 -2.49 -15.39
CA GLU A 358 -19.78 -2.20 -15.77
C GLU A 358 -20.59 -3.50 -15.65
N THR A 359 -21.74 -3.40 -15.00
CA THR A 359 -22.72 -4.49 -14.90
C THR A 359 -23.63 -4.48 -16.13
N ASP A 360 -24.36 -5.57 -16.37
CA ASP A 360 -25.18 -5.71 -17.59
C ASP A 360 -26.35 -4.70 -17.65
N ASP A 361 -26.69 -4.06 -16.52
CA ASP A 361 -27.66 -2.95 -16.41
C ASP A 361 -27.02 -1.55 -16.57
N GLY A 362 -25.74 -1.47 -16.93
CA GLY A 362 -25.01 -0.23 -17.21
C GLY A 362 -24.49 0.51 -15.97
N ARG A 363 -24.64 -0.06 -14.76
CA ARG A 363 -24.09 0.51 -13.52
C ARG A 363 -22.60 0.21 -13.39
N ARG A 364 -21.86 1.08 -12.72
CA ARG A 364 -20.41 0.94 -12.49
C ARG A 364 -20.16 0.54 -11.04
N VAL A 365 -19.53 -0.61 -10.85
CA VAL A 365 -19.23 -1.16 -9.52
C VAL A 365 -17.74 -1.24 -9.28
N LEU A 366 -17.34 -1.08 -8.01
CA LEU A 366 -16.01 -1.51 -7.56
C LEU A 366 -16.05 -3.03 -7.43
N PHE A 367 -15.42 -3.73 -8.36
CA PHE A 367 -15.37 -5.19 -8.32
C PHE A 367 -14.14 -5.66 -7.54
N LEU A 368 -14.37 -6.49 -6.52
CA LEU A 368 -13.33 -7.09 -5.69
C LEU A 368 -13.00 -8.47 -6.26
N ASP A 369 -11.99 -8.51 -7.13
CA ASP A 369 -11.46 -9.74 -7.73
C ASP A 369 -10.92 -10.70 -6.66
N GLU A 370 -10.34 -10.17 -5.60
CA GLU A 370 -9.82 -10.95 -4.47
C GLU A 370 -9.78 -10.12 -3.20
N ILE A 371 -10.18 -10.73 -2.08
CA ILE A 371 -9.96 -10.27 -0.72
C ILE A 371 -9.29 -11.43 0.02
N GLN A 372 -8.16 -11.18 0.69
CA GLN A 372 -7.46 -12.22 1.45
C GLN A 372 -6.61 -11.61 2.57
N SER A 373 -6.37 -12.42 3.60
CA SER A 373 -5.43 -12.12 4.68
C SER A 373 -4.40 -13.24 4.79
N ASP A 374 -3.17 -12.98 4.32
CA ASP A 374 -2.05 -13.92 4.51
C ASP A 374 -1.79 -14.18 6.00
N TRP A 375 -1.94 -13.14 6.82
CA TRP A 375 -1.67 -13.20 8.25
C TRP A 375 -2.60 -14.17 8.98
N HIS A 376 -3.91 -14.06 8.77
CA HIS A 376 -4.87 -14.99 9.37
C HIS A 376 -4.76 -16.39 8.76
N ALA A 377 -4.41 -16.51 7.48
CA ALA A 377 -4.17 -17.80 6.85
C ALA A 377 -2.95 -18.52 7.47
N ASP A 378 -1.85 -17.81 7.68
CA ASP A 378 -0.64 -18.35 8.32
C ASP A 378 -0.92 -18.75 9.78
N LEU A 379 -1.65 -17.92 10.55
CA LEU A 379 -2.05 -18.25 11.93
C LEU A 379 -2.96 -19.49 12.00
N HIS A 380 -3.92 -19.61 11.09
CA HIS A 380 -4.80 -20.77 11.01
C HIS A 380 -4.07 -22.04 10.56
N ALA A 381 -3.05 -21.92 9.70
CA ALA A 381 -2.20 -23.05 9.30
C ALA A 381 -1.38 -23.59 10.48
N VAL A 382 -0.76 -22.70 11.27
CA VAL A 382 -0.03 -23.09 12.48
C VAL A 382 -0.94 -23.76 13.51
N GLY A 383 -2.19 -23.31 13.65
CA GLY A 383 -3.15 -23.94 14.55
C GLY A 383 -3.62 -25.35 14.14
N LYS A 384 -3.29 -25.80 12.90
CA LYS A 384 -3.63 -27.14 12.40
C LYS A 384 -2.44 -28.10 12.36
N ASP A 385 -1.22 -27.59 12.20
CA ASP A 385 0.01 -28.37 12.16
C ASP A 385 0.61 -28.50 13.55
N ASP A 386 0.25 -29.56 14.28
CA ASP A 386 0.81 -29.83 15.62
C ASP A 386 2.24 -30.43 15.56
N THR A 387 2.83 -30.67 14.38
CA THR A 387 4.08 -31.47 14.30
C THR A 387 5.11 -31.17 13.18
N SER A 388 4.94 -30.22 12.24
CA SER A 388 5.84 -30.15 11.05
C SER A 388 6.77 -28.93 10.91
N THR A 389 6.64 -27.85 11.71
CA THR A 389 7.51 -26.66 11.61
C THR A 389 8.28 -26.34 12.89
N GLN A 390 9.07 -27.28 13.40
CA GLN A 390 9.81 -27.12 14.67
C GLN A 390 10.91 -26.02 14.67
N ASN A 391 11.24 -25.39 13.53
CA ASN A 391 12.34 -24.42 13.41
C ASN A 391 11.94 -22.98 13.03
N LYS A 392 10.64 -22.64 12.94
CA LYS A 392 10.22 -21.25 12.71
C LYS A 392 9.33 -20.77 13.85
N ALA A 393 9.69 -19.62 14.43
CA ALA A 393 8.83 -18.93 15.37
C ALA A 393 7.44 -18.70 14.73
N PRO A 394 6.34 -18.93 15.46
CA PRO A 394 5.01 -18.71 14.92
C PRO A 394 4.84 -17.25 14.50
N PRO A 395 3.99 -16.96 13.50
CA PRO A 395 3.62 -15.59 13.18
C PRO A 395 3.11 -14.86 14.43
N PRO A 396 3.33 -13.54 14.57
CA PRO A 396 2.75 -12.79 15.66
C PRO A 396 1.22 -12.83 15.58
N ASP A 397 0.53 -12.68 16.71
CA ASP A 397 -0.93 -12.55 16.73
C ASP A 397 -1.41 -11.42 15.81
N ALA A 398 -2.55 -11.64 15.14
CA ALA A 398 -3.25 -10.66 14.32
C ALA A 398 -4.48 -10.14 15.06
N PRO A 399 -4.70 -8.81 15.11
CA PRO A 399 -5.95 -8.25 15.63
C PRO A 399 -7.07 -8.42 14.60
N LEU A 400 -8.31 -8.14 15.01
CA LEU A 400 -9.53 -8.27 14.18
C LEU A 400 -9.79 -9.71 13.75
N ARG A 401 -9.55 -10.67 14.66
CA ARG A 401 -9.50 -12.12 14.37
C ARG A 401 -10.65 -12.62 13.48
N LYS A 402 -11.89 -12.23 13.81
CA LYS A 402 -13.10 -12.59 13.05
C LYS A 402 -13.71 -11.41 12.29
N ASP A 403 -13.35 -10.18 12.67
CA ASP A 403 -13.96 -8.95 12.15
C ASP A 403 -13.20 -8.37 10.94
N TRP A 404 -12.03 -8.90 10.56
CA TRP A 404 -11.25 -8.39 9.42
C TRP A 404 -11.99 -8.42 8.06
N PRO A 405 -12.86 -9.42 7.72
CA PRO A 405 -13.61 -9.39 6.45
C PRO A 405 -14.63 -8.26 6.44
N LEU A 406 -15.25 -8.01 7.60
CA LEU A 406 -16.19 -6.91 7.79
C LEU A 406 -15.47 -5.57 7.63
N LEU A 407 -14.31 -5.39 8.27
CA LEU A 407 -13.49 -4.20 8.08
C LEU A 407 -13.13 -3.98 6.60
N ALA A 408 -12.69 -5.03 5.89
CA ALA A 408 -12.35 -4.93 4.48
C ALA A 408 -13.54 -4.43 3.63
N LEU A 409 -14.73 -5.02 3.81
CA LEU A 409 -15.93 -4.59 3.08
C LEU A 409 -16.38 -3.17 3.44
N LYS A 410 -16.31 -2.77 4.72
CA LYS A 410 -16.61 -1.38 5.12
C LYS A 410 -15.70 -0.38 4.41
N LEU A 411 -14.40 -0.68 4.33
CA LEU A 411 -13.43 0.16 3.63
C LEU A 411 -13.64 0.18 2.12
N MET A 412 -14.01 -0.96 1.51
CA MET A 412 -14.30 -1.03 0.07
C MET A 412 -15.60 -0.32 -0.30
N LEU A 413 -16.62 -0.35 0.56
CA LEU A 413 -17.86 0.42 0.38
C LEU A 413 -17.59 1.93 0.44
N TRP A 414 -16.80 2.38 1.41
CA TRP A 414 -16.35 3.77 1.44
C TRP A 414 -15.54 4.13 0.20
N TRP A 415 -14.64 3.25 -0.23
CA TRP A 415 -13.81 3.49 -1.40
C TRP A 415 -14.63 3.56 -2.70
N SER A 416 -15.68 2.74 -2.85
CA SER A 416 -16.58 2.83 -4.01
C SER A 416 -17.32 4.18 -4.04
N GLN A 417 -17.73 4.70 -2.88
CA GLN A 417 -18.34 6.02 -2.79
C GLN A 417 -17.34 7.14 -3.15
N VAL A 418 -16.09 7.06 -2.66
CA VAL A 418 -15.00 8.00 -3.00
C VAL A 418 -14.72 8.02 -4.51
N GLN A 419 -14.79 6.84 -5.16
CA GLN A 419 -14.63 6.69 -6.61
C GLN A 419 -15.90 7.06 -7.42
N LYS A 420 -17.00 7.47 -6.76
CA LYS A 420 -18.29 7.79 -7.39
C LYS A 420 -18.86 6.63 -8.20
N LEU A 421 -18.85 5.44 -7.60
CA LEU A 421 -19.39 4.21 -8.17
C LEU A 421 -20.73 3.87 -7.52
N ASP A 422 -21.55 3.08 -8.19
CA ASP A 422 -22.92 2.75 -7.76
C ASP A 422 -22.95 1.74 -6.61
N GLY A 423 -21.88 0.97 -6.43
CA GLY A 423 -21.79 -0.05 -5.39
C GLY A 423 -20.47 -0.80 -5.36
N VAL A 424 -20.40 -1.79 -4.47
CA VAL A 424 -19.28 -2.72 -4.35
C VAL A 424 -19.76 -4.15 -4.60
N ALA A 425 -19.12 -4.83 -5.55
CA ALA A 425 -19.40 -6.22 -5.90
C ALA A 425 -18.15 -7.07 -5.65
N TRP A 426 -18.31 -8.36 -5.35
CA TRP A 426 -17.15 -9.22 -5.07
C TRP A 426 -17.27 -10.60 -5.71
N SER A 427 -16.13 -11.21 -5.98
CA SER A 427 -16.03 -12.56 -6.53
C SER A 427 -16.73 -13.61 -5.64
N THR A 428 -17.29 -14.66 -6.24
CA THR A 428 -17.92 -15.78 -5.52
C THR A 428 -16.94 -16.92 -5.25
N ALA A 429 -17.30 -17.84 -4.34
CA ALA A 429 -16.48 -19.02 -4.07
C ALA A 429 -16.31 -19.89 -5.33
N GLU A 430 -17.36 -20.00 -6.15
CA GLU A 430 -17.37 -20.74 -7.41
C GLU A 430 -16.43 -20.10 -8.43
N LEU A 431 -16.45 -18.76 -8.52
CA LEU A 431 -15.57 -18.02 -9.42
C LEU A 431 -14.10 -18.13 -8.99
N GLN A 432 -13.84 -18.07 -7.68
CA GLN A 432 -12.49 -18.30 -7.15
C GLN A 432 -12.04 -19.74 -7.39
N SER A 433 -12.90 -20.74 -7.16
CA SER A 433 -12.58 -22.15 -7.39
C SER A 433 -12.26 -22.41 -8.87
N ALA A 434 -13.05 -21.84 -9.78
CA ALA A 434 -12.80 -21.91 -11.22
C ALA A 434 -11.44 -21.28 -11.62
N ARG A 435 -11.03 -20.21 -10.92
CA ARG A 435 -9.74 -19.53 -11.16
C ARG A 435 -8.54 -20.31 -10.61
N TRP A 436 -8.65 -20.86 -9.41
CA TRP A 436 -7.50 -21.37 -8.66
C TRP A 436 -7.42 -22.90 -8.56
N ARG A 437 -8.46 -23.64 -8.99
CA ARG A 437 -8.51 -25.12 -8.95
C ARG A 437 -8.07 -25.67 -7.59
N SER A 438 -7.08 -26.58 -7.58
CA SER A 438 -6.59 -27.33 -6.42
C SER A 438 -5.83 -26.51 -5.37
N PHE A 439 -5.52 -25.24 -5.64
CA PHE A 439 -4.85 -24.37 -4.65
C PHE A 439 -5.81 -23.77 -3.62
N GLY A 440 -7.12 -24.06 -3.75
CA GLY A 440 -8.12 -23.86 -2.70
C GLY A 440 -8.21 -22.42 -2.20
N PRO A 441 -8.93 -21.51 -2.88
CA PRO A 441 -9.20 -20.17 -2.34
C PRO A 441 -9.89 -20.30 -0.97
N PRO A 442 -9.87 -19.27 -0.11
CA PRO A 442 -10.50 -19.34 1.21
C PRO A 442 -12.02 -19.44 1.06
N GLU A 443 -12.53 -20.65 0.88
CA GLU A 443 -13.92 -20.91 0.49
C GLU A 443 -14.90 -20.37 1.55
N ALA A 444 -14.58 -20.57 2.83
CA ALA A 444 -15.34 -20.01 3.95
C ALA A 444 -15.42 -18.47 3.91
N LEU A 445 -14.39 -17.78 3.43
CA LEU A 445 -14.41 -16.32 3.31
C LEU A 445 -15.50 -15.88 2.32
N TYR A 446 -15.52 -16.48 1.13
CA TYR A 446 -16.43 -16.08 0.07
C TYR A 446 -17.85 -16.66 0.24
N ARG A 447 -17.99 -17.84 0.84
CA ARG A 447 -19.30 -18.48 1.08
C ARG A 447 -20.06 -17.92 2.27
N SER A 448 -19.36 -17.58 3.36
CA SER A 448 -20.03 -17.12 4.60
C SER A 448 -19.56 -15.75 5.06
N ALA A 449 -18.26 -15.55 5.33
CA ALA A 449 -17.81 -14.36 6.05
C ALA A 449 -18.07 -13.03 5.30
N LEU A 450 -17.84 -12.97 3.99
CA LEU A 450 -18.15 -11.78 3.18
C LEU A 450 -19.66 -11.55 3.05
N PRO A 451 -20.50 -12.55 2.68
CA PRO A 451 -21.95 -12.41 2.72
C PRO A 451 -22.53 -11.99 4.09
N ASP A 452 -22.03 -12.54 5.20
CA ASP A 452 -22.46 -12.18 6.56
C ASP A 452 -22.09 -10.73 6.91
N ALA A 453 -20.87 -10.32 6.55
CA ALA A 453 -20.44 -8.95 6.70
C ALA A 453 -21.28 -7.99 5.86
N ALA A 454 -21.54 -8.32 4.59
CA ALA A 454 -22.39 -7.53 3.70
C ALA A 454 -23.83 -7.41 4.22
N ARG A 455 -24.43 -8.51 4.71
CA ARG A 455 -25.76 -8.48 5.37
C ARG A 455 -25.78 -7.56 6.57
N SER A 456 -24.73 -7.60 7.39
CA SER A 456 -24.61 -6.76 8.58
C SER A 456 -24.53 -5.28 8.22
N ILE A 457 -23.73 -4.93 7.21
CA ILE A 457 -23.63 -3.56 6.68
C ILE A 457 -24.96 -3.11 6.06
N ALA A 458 -25.54 -3.94 5.18
CA ALA A 458 -26.80 -3.66 4.51
C ALA A 458 -27.93 -3.35 5.50
N LYS A 459 -28.05 -4.18 6.55
CA LYS A 459 -29.05 -3.97 7.61
C LYS A 459 -28.81 -2.68 8.39
N ALA A 460 -27.57 -2.37 8.74
CA ALA A 460 -27.25 -1.22 9.58
C ALA A 460 -27.36 0.12 8.84
N LEU A 461 -27.14 0.12 7.52
CA LEU A 461 -27.15 1.31 6.67
C LEU A 461 -28.36 1.37 5.73
N ASN A 462 -29.30 0.43 5.88
CA ASN A 462 -30.47 0.27 5.01
C ASN A 462 -30.11 0.24 3.50
N LEU A 463 -29.04 -0.47 3.15
CA LEU A 463 -28.57 -0.60 1.77
C LEU A 463 -29.13 -1.85 1.10
N GLU A 464 -29.23 -1.81 -0.23
CA GLU A 464 -29.67 -2.95 -1.02
C GLU A 464 -28.52 -3.96 -1.23
N LEU A 465 -28.69 -5.16 -0.67
CA LEU A 465 -27.84 -6.32 -0.95
C LEU A 465 -28.51 -7.20 -2.00
N ALA A 466 -27.93 -7.29 -3.19
CA ALA A 466 -28.51 -7.98 -4.34
C ALA A 466 -27.49 -8.92 -5.03
N GLN A 467 -27.95 -9.55 -6.11
CA GLN A 467 -27.08 -10.16 -7.12
C GLN A 467 -27.12 -9.27 -8.35
N THR A 468 -25.97 -9.08 -8.99
CA THR A 468 -25.86 -8.46 -10.30
C THR A 468 -25.10 -9.36 -11.24
N SER A 469 -25.22 -9.12 -12.54
CA SER A 469 -24.50 -9.85 -13.55
C SER A 469 -23.57 -8.93 -14.32
N MET A 470 -22.43 -9.47 -14.69
CA MET A 470 -21.45 -8.78 -15.52
C MET A 470 -20.88 -9.74 -16.54
N THR A 471 -20.57 -9.19 -17.70
CA THR A 471 -19.95 -9.94 -18.79
C THR A 471 -18.43 -9.91 -18.63
N VAL A 472 -17.82 -11.08 -18.46
CA VAL A 472 -16.37 -11.23 -18.24
C VAL A 472 -15.77 -12.05 -19.37
N ARG A 473 -14.62 -11.60 -19.89
CA ARG A 473 -13.88 -12.39 -20.88
C ARG A 473 -13.42 -13.69 -20.23
N SER A 474 -13.73 -14.82 -20.86
CA SER A 474 -13.28 -16.13 -20.38
C SER A 474 -11.76 -16.25 -20.46
N ASN A 475 -11.18 -17.17 -19.68
CA ASN A 475 -9.75 -17.50 -19.75
C ASN A 475 -9.34 -18.22 -21.06
N THR A 476 -10.18 -18.18 -22.10
CA THR A 476 -9.79 -18.64 -23.45
C THR A 476 -8.75 -17.74 -24.09
N ARG A 477 -8.71 -16.46 -23.69
CA ARG A 477 -7.73 -15.46 -24.12
C ARG A 477 -7.26 -14.63 -22.94
N TRP A 478 -5.96 -14.60 -22.70
CA TRP A 478 -5.35 -13.65 -21.77
C TRP A 478 -4.19 -12.92 -22.41
N VAL A 479 -3.92 -11.73 -21.88
CA VAL A 479 -2.83 -10.87 -22.28
C VAL A 479 -1.68 -11.06 -21.29
N GLU A 480 -0.49 -11.27 -21.81
CA GLU A 480 0.71 -11.49 -21.02
C GLU A 480 1.88 -10.70 -21.62
N LEU A 481 2.76 -10.19 -20.75
CA LEU A 481 4.03 -9.62 -21.17
C LEU A 481 5.05 -10.76 -21.37
N ALA A 482 5.45 -11.00 -22.62
CA ALA A 482 6.57 -11.86 -22.98
C ALA A 482 7.84 -11.04 -23.21
N ASP A 483 8.97 -11.71 -23.45
CA ASP A 483 10.28 -11.08 -23.66
C ASP A 483 10.26 -10.04 -24.80
N ASP A 484 9.52 -10.32 -25.87
CA ASP A 484 9.42 -9.46 -27.07
C ASP A 484 8.17 -8.54 -27.08
N GLY A 485 7.43 -8.45 -25.97
CA GLY A 485 6.24 -7.59 -25.83
C GLY A 485 4.95 -8.31 -25.41
N TRP A 486 3.81 -7.64 -25.55
CA TRP A 486 2.50 -8.10 -25.08
C TRP A 486 1.87 -9.10 -26.05
N VAL A 487 1.74 -10.37 -25.64
CA VAL A 487 1.11 -11.43 -26.43
C VAL A 487 -0.30 -11.73 -25.95
N VAL A 488 -1.16 -12.16 -26.88
CA VAL A 488 -2.43 -12.81 -26.54
C VAL A 488 -2.22 -14.31 -26.65
N ARG A 489 -2.44 -15.05 -25.56
CA ARG A 489 -2.35 -16.50 -25.54
C ARG A 489 -3.74 -17.14 -25.57
N ASN A 490 -3.84 -18.31 -26.19
CA ASN A 490 -5.03 -19.16 -26.13
C ASN A 490 -5.03 -20.04 -24.87
N ARG A 491 -6.08 -20.83 -24.65
CA ARG A 491 -6.23 -21.75 -23.50
C ARG A 491 -5.06 -22.73 -23.32
N SER A 492 -4.36 -23.12 -24.39
CA SER A 492 -3.19 -24.02 -24.32
C SER A 492 -1.87 -23.27 -24.07
N GLY A 493 -1.92 -21.95 -23.85
CA GLY A 493 -0.73 -21.13 -23.62
C GLY A 493 0.02 -20.74 -24.89
N VAL A 494 -0.52 -21.02 -26.07
CA VAL A 494 0.13 -20.68 -27.35
C VAL A 494 -0.22 -19.24 -27.75
N PRO A 495 0.76 -18.39 -28.09
CA PRO A 495 0.50 -17.06 -28.65
C PRO A 495 -0.28 -17.18 -29.96
N ILE A 496 -1.39 -16.44 -30.08
CA ILE A 496 -2.21 -16.44 -31.31
C ILE A 496 -1.81 -15.34 -32.30
N THR A 497 -0.87 -14.49 -31.91
CA THR A 497 -0.37 -13.34 -32.69
C THR A 497 1.08 -13.07 -32.35
N LYS A 498 1.75 -12.30 -33.21
CA LYS A 498 3.01 -11.64 -32.85
C LYS A 498 2.80 -10.69 -31.66
N PRO A 499 3.83 -10.48 -30.81
CA PRO A 499 3.76 -9.55 -29.69
C PRO A 499 3.36 -8.14 -30.12
N PHE A 500 2.46 -7.53 -29.35
CA PHE A 500 2.12 -6.13 -29.42
C PHE A 500 3.06 -5.29 -28.56
N ARG A 501 3.34 -4.07 -29.01
CA ARG A 501 4.16 -3.13 -28.23
C ARG A 501 3.38 -2.50 -27.09
N HIS A 502 2.07 -2.37 -27.25
CA HIS A 502 1.18 -1.80 -26.24
C HIS A 502 0.16 -2.82 -25.76
N ARG A 503 0.06 -2.99 -24.43
CA ARG A 503 -0.92 -3.87 -23.81
C ARG A 503 -2.35 -3.61 -24.30
N GLY A 504 -2.74 -2.35 -24.47
CA GLY A 504 -4.08 -2.00 -24.94
C GLY A 504 -4.43 -2.66 -26.27
N GLN A 505 -3.47 -2.80 -27.19
CA GLN A 505 -3.68 -3.50 -28.46
C GLN A 505 -3.89 -5.00 -28.24
N ALA A 506 -3.12 -5.61 -27.33
CA ALA A 506 -3.29 -7.00 -26.94
C ALA A 506 -4.65 -7.23 -26.25
N GLU A 507 -5.11 -6.31 -25.40
CA GLU A 507 -6.42 -6.39 -24.75
C GLU A 507 -7.57 -6.27 -25.74
N VAL A 508 -7.45 -5.38 -26.74
CA VAL A 508 -8.42 -5.27 -27.83
C VAL A 508 -8.48 -6.57 -28.63
N LEU A 509 -7.34 -7.14 -29.04
CA LEU A 509 -7.34 -8.43 -29.74
C LEU A 509 -7.93 -9.55 -28.88
N ALA A 510 -7.56 -9.60 -27.60
CA ALA A 510 -8.08 -10.59 -26.67
C ALA A 510 -9.60 -10.45 -26.51
N ASN A 511 -10.15 -9.24 -26.49
CA ASN A 511 -11.60 -9.00 -26.50
C ASN A 511 -12.26 -9.44 -27.82
N LEU A 512 -11.64 -9.17 -28.97
CA LEU A 512 -12.19 -9.56 -30.28
C LEU A 512 -12.18 -11.07 -30.53
N THR A 513 -11.18 -11.77 -29.99
CA THR A 513 -10.97 -13.21 -30.24
C THR A 513 -11.34 -14.12 -29.07
N GLY A 514 -11.74 -13.53 -27.95
CA GLY A 514 -12.14 -14.23 -26.73
C GLY A 514 -13.63 -14.49 -26.69
N SER A 515 -14.03 -15.54 -25.99
CA SER A 515 -15.43 -15.74 -25.63
C SER A 515 -15.72 -15.08 -24.27
N PHE A 516 -16.94 -14.60 -24.09
CA PHE A 516 -17.38 -13.97 -22.86
C PHE A 516 -18.37 -14.89 -22.12
N VAL A 517 -18.34 -14.79 -20.79
CA VAL A 517 -19.25 -15.52 -19.91
C VAL A 517 -19.90 -14.51 -18.98
N LYS A 518 -21.21 -14.64 -18.82
CA LYS A 518 -21.97 -13.87 -17.84
C LYS A 518 -21.75 -14.50 -16.47
N VAL A 519 -21.26 -13.71 -15.52
CA VAL A 519 -21.07 -14.14 -14.13
C VAL A 519 -22.04 -13.38 -13.24
N ASN A 520 -22.71 -14.11 -12.35
CA ASN A 520 -23.56 -13.53 -11.31
C ASN A 520 -22.73 -13.38 -10.05
N VAL A 521 -22.74 -12.18 -9.48
CA VAL A 521 -21.95 -11.84 -8.31
C VAL A 521 -22.79 -11.05 -7.29
N PRO A 522 -22.53 -11.23 -5.99
CA PRO A 522 -23.13 -10.38 -4.97
C PRO A 522 -22.67 -8.93 -5.12
N VAL A 523 -23.59 -8.02 -4.83
CA VAL A 523 -23.36 -6.57 -4.86
C VAL A 523 -24.08 -5.90 -3.71
N LEU A 524 -23.40 -4.94 -3.09
CA LEU A 524 -23.97 -4.01 -2.15
C LEU A 524 -24.07 -2.65 -2.84
N TRP A 525 -25.31 -2.21 -3.12
CA TRP A 525 -25.56 -0.94 -3.80
C TRP A 525 -25.56 0.23 -2.81
N LEU A 526 -24.93 1.33 -3.20
CA LEU A 526 -24.93 2.57 -2.43
C LEU A 526 -26.26 3.32 -2.58
N GLY A 527 -26.89 3.27 -3.76
CA GLY A 527 -28.08 4.08 -4.05
C GLY A 527 -27.81 5.57 -3.76
N ASP A 528 -28.75 6.23 -3.07
CA ASP A 528 -28.63 7.62 -2.65
C ASP A 528 -28.02 7.78 -1.24
N PHE A 529 -27.27 6.78 -0.75
CA PHE A 529 -26.71 6.82 0.60
C PHE A 529 -25.77 8.04 0.77
N PRO A 530 -25.94 8.85 1.84
CA PRO A 530 -25.15 10.05 2.03
C PRO A 530 -23.65 9.78 2.18
N THR A 531 -22.81 10.81 2.02
CA THR A 531 -21.36 10.68 2.15
C THR A 531 -20.96 10.09 3.52
N ILE A 532 -20.24 8.97 3.49
CA ILE A 532 -19.68 8.31 4.67
C ILE A 532 -18.65 9.24 5.31
N LYS A 533 -18.93 9.70 6.53
CA LYS A 533 -18.05 10.60 7.31
C LYS A 533 -17.28 9.88 8.41
N ALA A 534 -17.70 8.68 8.79
CA ALA A 534 -17.04 7.84 9.78
C ALA A 534 -17.27 6.36 9.46
N ILE A 535 -16.27 5.53 9.78
CA ILE A 535 -16.33 4.07 9.65
C ILE A 535 -15.97 3.48 11.02
N PRO A 536 -16.84 2.68 11.64
CA PRO A 536 -16.52 2.08 12.93
C PRO A 536 -15.34 1.12 12.78
N LEU A 537 -14.35 1.14 13.67
CA LEU A 537 -13.21 0.24 13.60
C LEU A 537 -13.65 -1.23 13.80
N TYR A 538 -14.46 -1.48 14.83
CA TYR A 538 -15.05 -2.77 15.15
C TYR A 538 -16.57 -2.77 14.95
N GLY A 539 -17.14 -3.92 14.60
CA GLY A 539 -18.58 -4.04 14.33
C GLY A 539 -19.07 -3.12 13.20
N VAL A 540 -20.38 -2.84 13.19
CA VAL A 540 -21.04 -2.02 12.14
C VAL A 540 -21.61 -0.71 12.67
N ALA A 541 -21.80 -0.57 13.99
CA ALA A 541 -22.47 0.59 14.60
C ALA A 541 -23.86 0.89 13.97
N THR A 542 -24.43 2.05 14.28
CA THR A 542 -25.70 2.54 13.73
C THR A 542 -25.47 3.46 12.53
N GLU A 543 -26.46 3.64 11.65
CA GLU A 543 -26.39 4.57 10.53
C GLU A 543 -25.93 5.98 10.94
N ASP A 544 -26.48 6.53 12.03
CA ASP A 544 -26.08 7.83 12.58
C ASP A 544 -24.57 7.95 12.82
N PHE A 545 -23.92 6.86 13.25
CA PHE A 545 -22.48 6.86 13.49
C PHE A 545 -21.71 7.10 12.19
N TRP A 546 -22.16 6.55 11.06
CA TRP A 546 -21.49 6.67 9.77
C TRP A 546 -21.63 8.07 9.16
N LEU A 547 -22.71 8.77 9.52
CA LEU A 547 -23.05 10.10 9.00
C LEU A 547 -22.51 11.25 9.85
N GLN A 548 -22.12 10.97 11.10
CA GLN A 548 -21.53 11.97 12.00
C GLN A 548 -20.02 12.09 11.79
N PRO A 549 -19.49 13.33 11.62
CA PRO A 549 -18.04 13.54 11.61
C PRO A 549 -17.44 13.23 12.99
N ASP A 550 -16.19 12.78 13.02
CA ASP A 550 -15.50 12.49 14.27
C ASP A 550 -15.43 13.73 15.18
N SER A 551 -16.01 13.66 16.37
CA SER A 551 -15.94 14.66 17.45
C SER A 551 -14.51 15.06 17.84
N ARG A 552 -13.47 14.34 17.39
CA ARG A 552 -12.06 14.76 17.56
C ARG A 552 -11.63 15.89 16.64
N SER A 553 -12.29 16.09 15.49
CA SER A 553 -11.91 17.14 14.54
C SER A 553 -12.16 18.56 15.07
N ALA A 554 -13.19 18.77 15.89
CA ALA A 554 -13.50 20.06 16.50
C ALA A 554 -12.40 20.58 17.45
N ASN A 555 -11.71 19.70 18.18
CA ASN A 555 -10.70 20.11 19.16
C ASN A 555 -9.31 20.40 18.56
N VAL A 556 -9.07 20.06 17.29
CA VAL A 556 -7.78 20.36 16.62
C VAL A 556 -7.83 21.73 15.93
N GLU A 557 -9.01 22.17 15.49
CA GLU A 557 -9.20 23.52 14.94
C GLU A 557 -9.20 24.61 16.03
N GLU A 558 -9.77 24.36 17.22
CA GLU A 558 -9.68 25.29 18.36
C GLU A 558 -8.24 25.51 18.87
N ILE A 559 -7.34 24.54 18.70
CA ILE A 559 -5.91 24.70 19.06
C ILE A 559 -5.15 25.51 17.99
N ARG A 560 -5.66 25.58 16.76
CA ARG A 560 -5.09 26.44 15.71
C ARG A 560 -5.59 27.87 15.79
N GLU A 561 -6.85 28.11 16.15
CA GLU A 561 -7.39 29.47 16.32
C GLU A 561 -6.94 30.15 17.63
N SER A 562 -6.58 29.40 18.66
CA SER A 562 -5.96 29.95 19.88
C SER A 562 -4.46 30.27 19.74
N ARG A 563 -3.87 30.04 18.55
CA ARG A 563 -2.47 30.35 18.22
C ARG A 563 -2.31 31.30 17.03
N SER A 564 -3.38 31.96 16.59
CA SER A 564 -3.31 33.08 15.64
C SER A 564 -3.37 34.42 16.36
#